data_AF-A0A961CN82-F1
#
_entry.id   AF-A0A961CN82-F1
#
_cell.length_a   1.000
_cell.length_b   1.000
_cell.length_c   1.000
_cell.angle_alpha   90.00
_cell.angle_beta   90.00
_cell.angle_gamma   90.00
#
_symmetry.space_group_name_H-M   'P 1'
#
loop_
_entity.id
_entity.type
_entity.pdbx_description
1 polymer ?
#
loop_
_entity_poly.entity_id
_entity_poly.type
_entity_poly.pdbx_seq_one_letter_code
_entity_poly.pdbx_strand_id
1 'polypeptide(L)'
;MSLSRQEVIKVVNRYIGVSGGYLGDFTYNSHADFYPEYCDLDIDPNTYPGTTRERFIEILSTQSPHDQAKILRGVLDRFDDDAEHPNRSRLRPELEGWIARLEGATAVGVDTPKQTRAVVVRALKDADELIRTNGATSAVDRIHTALHGHVLALCEAVGIEVDRDTTMTKAVKLLRQRHPALAASGPRGDDVTRVFGAMATVLDSLNPLRNNASVAHPNEELLNEPEANLAINAARTVFAFLDAKLGATS
;
A
#
# COMPACT_ATOMS: atom_id res chain seq x y z
N MET A 1 -5.67 -1.26 -0.37
CA MET A 1 -6.35 -1.14 0.93
C MET A 1 -7.22 0.11 0.89
N SER A 2 -8.46 0.09 1.34
CA SER A 2 -9.34 1.27 1.39
C SER A 2 -10.19 1.23 2.67
N LEU A 3 -11.01 2.25 2.91
CA LEU A 3 -12.11 2.12 3.86
C LEU A 3 -13.10 1.07 3.38
N SER A 4 -13.58 0.24 4.31
CA SER A 4 -14.72 -0.63 4.09
C SER A 4 -16.02 0.18 4.11
N ARG A 5 -17.07 -0.36 3.48
CA ARG A 5 -18.40 0.25 3.52
C ARG A 5 -18.89 0.50 4.95
N GLN A 6 -18.58 -0.40 5.89
CA GLN A 6 -18.96 -0.24 7.29
C GLN A 6 -18.25 0.94 7.94
N GLU A 7 -16.96 1.13 7.68
CA GLU A 7 -16.19 2.26 8.21
C GLU A 7 -16.69 3.58 7.63
N VAL A 8 -16.93 3.66 6.31
CA VAL A 8 -17.52 4.85 5.66
C VAL A 8 -18.87 5.22 6.28
N ILE A 9 -19.77 4.25 6.43
CA ILE A 9 -21.08 4.48 7.06
C ILE A 9 -20.95 4.89 8.53
N LYS A 10 -19.93 4.39 9.23
CA LYS A 10 -19.66 4.74 10.64
C LYS A 10 -19.17 6.19 10.77
N VAL A 11 -18.27 6.65 9.90
CA VAL A 11 -17.86 8.07 9.83
C VAL A 11 -19.09 8.95 9.61
N VAL A 12 -19.86 8.65 8.56
CA VAL A 12 -21.00 9.47 8.14
C VAL A 12 -22.11 9.50 9.20
N ASN A 13 -22.60 8.35 9.64
CA ASN A 13 -23.77 8.31 10.52
C ASN A 13 -23.43 8.51 12.00
N ARG A 14 -22.22 8.15 12.45
CA ARG A 14 -21.90 8.11 13.89
C ARG A 14 -20.84 9.11 14.34
N TYR A 15 -19.97 9.59 13.45
CA TYR A 15 -18.96 10.60 13.78
C TYR A 15 -19.43 12.00 13.38
N ILE A 16 -19.72 12.20 12.09
CA ILE A 16 -20.28 13.46 11.56
C ILE A 16 -21.72 13.61 12.06
N GLY A 17 -22.52 12.56 11.89
CA GLY A 17 -23.93 12.52 12.27
C GLY A 17 -24.86 12.78 11.10
N VAL A 18 -26.08 12.24 11.17
CA VAL A 18 -27.13 12.50 10.17
C VAL A 18 -28.44 12.84 10.88
N SER A 19 -29.02 14.00 10.57
CA SER A 19 -30.31 14.45 11.12
C SER A 19 -31.23 14.88 9.99
N GLY A 20 -32.45 14.34 9.95
CA GLY A 20 -33.42 14.64 8.88
C GLY A 20 -32.94 14.29 7.46
N GLY A 21 -31.90 13.47 7.31
CA GLY A 21 -31.27 13.14 6.03
C GLY A 21 -30.05 14.02 5.68
N TYR A 22 -29.79 15.09 6.43
CA TYR A 22 -28.64 15.98 6.25
C TYR A 22 -27.40 15.43 6.95
N LEU A 23 -26.23 15.63 6.34
CA LEU A 23 -24.93 15.21 6.87
C LEU A 23 -24.39 16.29 7.81
N GLY A 24 -24.40 16.04 9.11
CA GLY A 24 -23.95 17.01 10.13
C GLY A 24 -24.60 18.38 9.94
N ASP A 25 -23.77 19.42 9.97
CA ASP A 25 -24.12 20.81 9.67
C ASP A 25 -23.70 21.25 8.25
N PHE A 26 -23.39 20.29 7.37
CA PHE A 26 -22.96 20.61 6.01
C PHE A 26 -24.08 21.27 5.20
N THR A 27 -23.74 22.41 4.59
CA THR A 27 -24.47 23.02 3.48
C THR A 27 -23.78 22.65 2.17
N TYR A 28 -24.38 22.96 1.02
CA TYR A 28 -23.71 22.77 -0.27
C TYR A 28 -22.36 23.52 -0.34
N ASN A 29 -22.31 24.75 0.15
CA ASN A 29 -21.08 25.55 0.15
C ASN A 29 -20.05 24.97 1.12
N SER A 30 -20.44 24.75 2.37
CA SER A 30 -19.49 24.23 3.36
C SER A 30 -19.05 22.80 3.07
N HIS A 31 -19.77 22.03 2.25
CA HIS A 31 -19.30 20.73 1.74
C HIS A 31 -18.28 20.89 0.62
N ALA A 32 -18.45 21.88 -0.27
CA ALA A 32 -17.45 22.19 -1.29
C ALA A 32 -16.15 22.72 -0.69
N ASP A 33 -16.25 23.63 0.28
CA ASP A 33 -15.08 24.25 0.92
C ASP A 33 -14.28 23.26 1.79
N PHE A 34 -14.93 22.20 2.27
CA PHE A 34 -14.32 21.21 3.16
C PHE A 34 -13.08 20.53 2.59
N TYR A 35 -13.08 20.20 1.30
CA TYR A 35 -11.96 19.48 0.68
C TYR A 35 -10.69 20.35 0.57
N PRO A 36 -10.74 21.57 -0.01
CA PRO A 36 -9.57 22.43 -0.06
C PRO A 36 -9.18 22.99 1.32
N GLU A 37 -10.15 23.30 2.20
CA GLU A 37 -9.87 23.94 3.49
C GLU A 37 -9.32 22.98 4.55
N TYR A 38 -9.89 21.77 4.67
CA TYR A 38 -9.53 20.83 5.74
C TYR A 38 -8.75 19.60 5.26
N CYS A 39 -8.85 19.25 3.97
CA CYS A 39 -8.25 18.02 3.46
C CYS A 39 -7.01 18.26 2.59
N ASP A 40 -6.74 19.51 2.18
CA ASP A 40 -5.74 19.83 1.15
C ASP A 40 -5.97 18.99 -0.13
N LEU A 41 -7.22 19.05 -0.62
CA LEU A 41 -7.68 18.35 -1.82
C LEU A 41 -8.52 19.28 -2.70
N ASP A 42 -8.18 19.34 -3.99
CA ASP A 42 -8.94 20.07 -5.00
C ASP A 42 -10.09 19.20 -5.54
N ILE A 43 -11.16 19.06 -4.76
CA ILE A 43 -12.36 18.26 -5.10
C ILE A 43 -13.58 19.17 -5.08
N ASP A 44 -14.29 19.26 -6.21
CA ASP A 44 -15.63 19.85 -6.26
C ASP A 44 -16.71 18.76 -6.08
N PRO A 45 -17.40 18.69 -4.94
CA PRO A 45 -18.45 17.69 -4.72
C PRO A 45 -19.67 17.87 -5.62
N ASN A 46 -19.85 19.03 -6.27
CA ASN A 46 -21.00 19.28 -7.14
C ASN A 46 -20.92 18.55 -8.48
N THR A 47 -19.75 18.02 -8.84
CA THR A 47 -19.60 17.14 -10.00
C THR A 47 -20.17 15.74 -9.76
N TYR A 48 -20.51 15.41 -8.51
CA TYR A 48 -21.06 14.12 -8.12
C TYR A 48 -22.61 14.18 -8.02
N PRO A 49 -23.33 13.13 -8.47
CA PRO A 49 -24.78 13.08 -8.36
C PRO A 49 -25.23 12.90 -6.90
N GLY A 50 -26.49 13.27 -6.63
CA GLY A 50 -27.14 13.03 -5.35
C GLY A 50 -27.03 14.17 -4.33
N THR A 51 -27.43 13.86 -3.10
CA THR A 51 -27.43 14.74 -1.93
C THR A 51 -26.01 14.92 -1.36
N THR A 52 -25.79 15.93 -0.52
CA THR A 52 -24.53 16.16 0.21
C THR A 52 -23.98 14.90 0.88
N ARG A 53 -24.88 14.12 1.52
CA ARG A 53 -24.54 12.85 2.15
C ARG A 53 -24.07 11.80 1.15
N GLU A 54 -24.81 11.64 0.05
CA GLU A 54 -24.48 10.66 -0.99
C GLU A 54 -23.16 11.02 -1.69
N ARG A 55 -22.96 12.31 -1.99
CA ARG A 55 -21.71 12.83 -2.55
C ARG A 55 -20.53 12.59 -1.62
N PHE A 56 -20.67 12.89 -0.33
CA PHE A 56 -19.60 12.64 0.64
C PHE A 56 -19.24 11.14 0.72
N ILE A 57 -20.25 10.27 0.76
CA ILE A 57 -20.05 8.81 0.75
C ILE A 57 -19.31 8.36 -0.51
N GLU A 58 -19.75 8.83 -1.68
CA GLU A 58 -19.15 8.47 -2.96
C GLU A 58 -17.69 8.92 -3.00
N ILE A 59 -17.43 10.21 -2.75
CA ILE A 59 -16.08 10.79 -2.74
C ILE A 59 -15.17 10.01 -1.78
N LEU A 60 -15.59 9.82 -0.52
CA LEU A 60 -14.80 9.09 0.46
C LEU A 60 -14.57 7.63 0.03
N SER A 61 -15.53 6.99 -0.63
CA SER A 61 -15.41 5.57 -1.01
C SER A 61 -14.52 5.35 -2.24
N THR A 62 -14.47 6.31 -3.17
CA THR A 62 -13.74 6.18 -4.45
C THR A 62 -12.34 6.76 -4.43
N GLN A 63 -12.00 7.59 -3.44
CA GLN A 63 -10.67 8.18 -3.31
C GLN A 63 -9.57 7.13 -3.11
N SER A 64 -8.34 7.53 -3.45
CA SER A 64 -7.15 6.76 -3.13
C SER A 64 -7.01 6.58 -1.61
N PRO A 65 -6.27 5.58 -1.10
CA PRO A 65 -6.15 5.36 0.35
C PRO A 65 -5.53 6.57 1.05
N HIS A 66 -4.54 7.19 0.41
CA HIS A 66 -3.93 8.43 0.87
C HIS A 66 -4.96 9.58 0.98
N ASP A 67 -5.79 9.77 -0.04
CA ASP A 67 -6.78 10.86 -0.03
C ASP A 67 -7.97 10.55 0.89
N GLN A 68 -8.32 9.27 1.08
CA GLN A 68 -9.23 8.83 2.14
C GLN A 68 -8.68 9.23 3.52
N ALA A 69 -7.38 9.03 3.77
CA ALA A 69 -6.75 9.46 5.02
C ALA A 69 -6.81 10.98 5.21
N LYS A 70 -6.49 11.75 4.16
CA LYS A 70 -6.64 13.22 4.16
C LYS A 70 -8.07 13.66 4.48
N ILE A 71 -9.07 13.02 3.87
CA ILE A 71 -10.49 13.31 4.16
C ILE A 71 -10.83 12.98 5.61
N LEU A 72 -10.37 11.84 6.15
CA LEU A 72 -10.61 11.50 7.55
C LEU A 72 -9.91 12.47 8.51
N ARG A 73 -8.69 12.95 8.20
CA ARG A 73 -8.01 14.01 8.95
C ARG A 73 -8.83 15.29 8.94
N GLY A 74 -9.31 15.73 7.77
CA GLY A 74 -10.18 16.89 7.66
C GLY A 74 -11.47 16.74 8.45
N VAL A 75 -12.06 15.54 8.50
CA VAL A 75 -13.23 15.24 9.36
C VAL A 75 -12.88 15.39 10.84
N LEU A 76 -11.73 14.86 11.29
CA LEU A 76 -11.30 14.95 12.69
C LEU A 76 -11.00 16.39 13.12
N ASP A 77 -10.54 17.23 12.19
CA ASP A 77 -10.22 18.64 12.40
C ASP A 77 -11.48 19.51 12.41
N ARG A 78 -12.37 19.33 11.44
CA ARG A 78 -13.63 20.08 11.36
C ARG A 78 -14.61 19.72 12.47
N PHE A 79 -14.73 18.44 12.81
CA PHE A 79 -15.70 17.95 13.79
C PHE A 79 -15.02 17.62 15.11
N ASP A 80 -14.75 18.67 15.89
CA ASP A 80 -14.17 18.49 17.22
C ASP A 80 -15.16 17.85 18.21
N ASP A 81 -14.62 17.44 19.35
CA ASP A 81 -15.36 16.86 20.45
C ASP A 81 -16.38 17.87 21.00
N ASP A 82 -17.64 17.45 21.06
CA ASP A 82 -18.77 18.29 21.47
C ASP A 82 -19.75 17.47 22.32
N ALA A 83 -20.35 18.11 23.33
CA ALA A 83 -21.31 17.51 24.24
C ALA A 83 -22.57 17.01 23.53
N GLU A 84 -22.95 17.63 22.40
CA GLU A 84 -24.09 17.16 21.57
C GLU A 84 -23.76 15.89 20.78
N HIS A 85 -22.48 15.56 20.64
CA HIS A 85 -21.98 14.43 19.85
C HIS A 85 -21.03 13.53 20.66
N PRO A 86 -21.51 12.87 21.73
CA PRO A 86 -20.67 12.10 22.65
C PRO A 86 -19.97 10.89 22.00
N ASN A 87 -20.39 10.52 20.78
CA ASN A 87 -19.72 9.48 20.01
C ASN A 87 -18.36 9.91 19.45
N ARG A 88 -18.09 11.22 19.27
CA ARG A 88 -16.85 11.70 18.63
C ARG A 88 -15.61 11.31 19.42
N SER A 89 -15.56 11.63 20.72
CA SER A 89 -14.44 11.24 21.59
C SER A 89 -14.21 9.73 21.62
N ARG A 90 -15.29 8.94 21.59
CA ARG A 90 -15.21 7.47 21.59
C ARG A 90 -14.71 6.90 20.26
N LEU A 91 -15.03 7.55 19.15
CA LEU A 91 -14.73 7.07 17.80
C LEU A 91 -13.43 7.65 17.23
N ARG A 92 -12.94 8.78 17.75
CA ARG A 92 -11.70 9.43 17.32
C ARG A 92 -10.51 8.46 17.27
N PRO A 93 -10.23 7.63 18.29
CA PRO A 93 -9.14 6.65 18.22
C PRO A 93 -9.34 5.59 17.13
N GLU A 94 -10.58 5.23 16.82
CA GLU A 94 -10.86 4.30 15.72
C GLU A 94 -10.55 4.94 14.36
N LEU A 95 -10.96 6.20 14.15
CA LEU A 95 -10.67 6.95 12.93
C LEU A 95 -9.17 7.18 12.76
N GLU A 96 -8.45 7.52 13.83
CA GLU A 96 -6.98 7.62 13.82
C GLU A 96 -6.32 6.29 13.45
N GLY A 97 -6.84 5.17 13.93
CA GLY A 97 -6.39 3.83 13.53
C GLY A 97 -6.62 3.54 12.04
N TRP A 98 -7.75 3.98 11.49
CA TRP A 98 -8.02 3.85 10.05
C TRP A 98 -7.13 4.76 9.21
N ILE A 99 -6.91 6.00 9.64
CA ILE A 99 -5.99 6.95 9.01
C ILE A 99 -4.59 6.34 8.95
N ALA A 100 -4.04 5.86 10.07
CA ALA A 100 -2.72 5.23 10.09
C ALA A 100 -2.64 4.00 9.17
N ARG A 101 -3.72 3.21 9.07
CA ARG A 101 -3.82 2.07 8.14
C ARG A 101 -3.84 2.52 6.67
N LEU A 102 -4.51 3.62 6.36
CA LEU A 102 -4.63 4.17 5.02
C LEU A 102 -3.35 4.89 4.57
N GLU A 103 -2.69 5.63 5.47
CA GLU A 103 -1.38 6.24 5.26
C GLU A 103 -0.28 5.18 5.11
N GLY A 104 -0.40 4.08 5.86
CA GLY A 104 0.45 2.91 5.71
C GLY A 104 0.07 2.00 4.52
N ALA A 105 -0.97 2.33 3.75
CA ALA A 105 -1.39 1.52 2.62
C ALA A 105 -0.35 1.59 1.51
N THR A 106 0.17 0.43 1.13
CA THR A 106 1.23 0.30 0.16
C THR A 106 0.66 0.46 -1.25
N ALA A 107 1.32 1.25 -2.11
CA ALA A 107 0.88 1.44 -3.49
C ALA A 107 0.77 0.10 -4.26
N VAL A 108 1.63 -0.85 -3.88
CA VAL A 108 1.54 -2.26 -4.30
C VAL A 108 1.32 -3.11 -3.05
N GLY A 109 0.13 -3.72 -2.92
CA GLY A 109 -0.15 -4.69 -1.87
C GLY A 109 0.57 -6.01 -2.14
N VAL A 110 1.16 -6.60 -1.11
CA VAL A 110 1.70 -7.98 -1.18
C VAL A 110 0.89 -8.83 -0.22
N ASP A 111 0.14 -9.79 -0.76
CA ASP A 111 -0.52 -10.79 0.06
C ASP A 111 0.51 -11.72 0.70
N THR A 112 0.13 -12.38 1.79
CA THR A 112 1.00 -13.40 2.39
C THR A 112 1.10 -14.58 1.42
N PRO A 113 2.28 -14.88 0.86
CA PRO A 113 2.42 -15.93 -0.14
C PRO A 113 2.16 -17.30 0.49
N LYS A 114 1.47 -18.18 -0.25
CA LYS A 114 1.11 -19.52 0.23
C LYS A 114 2.33 -20.44 0.34
N GLN A 115 3.28 -20.29 -0.58
CA GLN A 115 4.53 -21.06 -0.61
C GLN A 115 5.71 -20.15 -0.30
N THR A 116 6.07 -20.05 0.98
CA THR A 116 7.24 -19.29 1.40
C THR A 116 7.82 -19.78 2.72
N ARG A 117 8.98 -19.25 3.09
CA ARG A 117 9.62 -19.49 4.38
C ARG A 117 9.04 -18.55 5.45
N ALA A 118 8.99 -19.00 6.70
CA ALA A 118 8.55 -18.16 7.82
C ALA A 118 9.33 -16.83 7.94
N VAL A 119 10.61 -16.82 7.55
CA VAL A 119 11.44 -15.60 7.51
C VAL A 119 10.90 -14.54 6.54
N VAL A 120 10.27 -14.95 5.43
CA VAL A 120 9.69 -14.02 4.45
C VAL A 120 8.44 -13.35 5.01
N VAL A 121 7.54 -14.13 5.62
CA VAL A 121 6.34 -13.60 6.26
C VAL A 121 6.71 -12.60 7.36
N ARG A 122 7.71 -12.94 8.17
CA ARG A 122 8.24 -12.03 9.18
C ARG A 122 8.84 -10.76 8.56
N ALA A 123 9.66 -10.89 7.52
CA ALA A 123 10.30 -9.74 6.88
C ALA A 123 9.28 -8.78 6.23
N LEU A 124 8.18 -9.30 5.64
CA LEU A 124 7.08 -8.48 5.15
C LEU A 124 6.41 -7.71 6.28
N LYS A 125 6.08 -8.39 7.39
CA LYS A 125 5.47 -7.74 8.56
C LYS A 125 6.40 -6.68 9.17
N ASP A 126 7.69 -6.98 9.31
CA ASP A 126 8.68 -6.05 9.80
C ASP A 126 8.79 -4.82 8.89
N ALA A 127 8.73 -5.01 7.55
CA ALA A 127 8.73 -3.90 6.60
C ALA A 127 7.50 -3.01 6.74
N ASP A 128 6.31 -3.59 6.83
CA ASP A 128 5.06 -2.83 6.99
C ASP A 128 5.06 -2.02 8.30
N GLU A 129 5.57 -2.62 9.38
CA GLU A 129 5.73 -1.93 10.65
C GLU A 129 6.71 -0.76 10.54
N LEU A 130 7.87 -0.97 9.91
CA LEU A 130 8.88 0.07 9.73
C LEU A 130 8.37 1.23 8.88
N ILE A 131 7.62 0.96 7.81
CA ILE A 131 6.98 2.01 7.00
C ILE A 131 6.06 2.84 7.89
N ARG A 132 5.28 2.19 8.74
CA ARG A 132 4.31 2.84 9.62
C ARG A 132 4.96 3.67 10.72
N THR A 133 6.07 3.22 11.29
CA THR A 133 6.66 3.84 12.49
C THR A 133 7.89 4.70 12.22
N ASN A 134 8.65 4.39 11.17
CA ASN A 134 9.98 4.95 10.91
C ASN A 134 10.20 5.36 9.44
N GLY A 135 9.15 5.35 8.61
CA GLY A 135 9.20 5.71 7.20
C GLY A 135 9.78 4.62 6.28
N ALA A 136 9.58 4.81 4.98
CA ALA A 136 9.94 3.91 3.91
C ALA A 136 11.44 3.59 3.88
N THR A 137 12.30 4.58 4.11
CA THR A 137 13.77 4.39 4.11
C THR A 137 14.22 3.31 5.09
N SER A 138 13.51 3.18 6.21
CA SER A 138 13.79 2.18 7.23
C SER A 138 13.44 0.74 6.79
N ALA A 139 12.52 0.59 5.84
CA ALA A 139 11.95 -0.70 5.44
C ALA A 139 12.59 -1.33 4.19
N VAL A 140 13.44 -0.60 3.46
CA VAL A 140 14.08 -1.07 2.21
C VAL A 140 14.80 -2.41 2.39
N ASP A 141 15.57 -2.57 3.47
CA ASP A 141 16.26 -3.82 3.82
C ASP A 141 15.31 -5.01 4.01
N ARG A 142 14.19 -4.77 4.71
CA ARG A 142 13.22 -5.81 5.04
C ARG A 142 12.45 -6.26 3.83
N ILE A 143 12.05 -5.35 2.95
CA ILE A 143 11.41 -5.68 1.68
C ILE A 143 12.37 -6.46 0.75
N HIS A 144 13.63 -6.03 0.66
CA HIS A 144 14.63 -6.77 -0.11
C HIS A 144 14.83 -8.19 0.44
N THR A 145 14.96 -8.33 1.76
CA THR A 145 15.09 -9.62 2.45
C THR A 145 13.89 -10.53 2.19
N ALA A 146 12.68 -9.98 2.25
CA ALA A 146 11.45 -10.72 1.97
C ALA A 146 11.42 -11.24 0.52
N LEU A 147 11.69 -10.37 -0.46
CA LEU A 147 11.69 -10.75 -1.87
C LEU A 147 12.77 -11.80 -2.18
N HIS A 148 14.00 -11.59 -1.72
CA HIS A 148 15.09 -12.53 -1.97
C HIS A 148 14.77 -13.91 -1.38
N GLY A 149 14.30 -13.95 -0.13
CA GLY A 149 13.88 -15.20 0.51
C GLY A 149 12.73 -15.90 -0.21
N HIS A 150 11.76 -15.14 -0.75
CA HIS A 150 10.64 -15.69 -1.50
C HIS A 150 11.08 -16.29 -2.84
N VAL A 151 11.93 -15.58 -3.59
CA VAL A 151 12.48 -16.08 -4.87
C VAL A 151 13.28 -17.37 -4.66
N LEU A 152 14.08 -17.47 -3.58
CA LEU A 152 14.79 -18.71 -3.25
C LEU A 152 13.82 -19.85 -2.93
N ALA A 153 12.76 -19.59 -2.16
CA ALA A 153 11.74 -20.60 -1.86
C ALA A 153 11.03 -21.09 -3.13
N LEU A 154 10.74 -20.19 -4.07
CA LEU A 154 10.16 -20.53 -5.36
C LEU A 154 11.10 -21.38 -6.22
N CYS A 155 12.41 -21.09 -6.22
CA CYS A 155 13.41 -21.92 -6.90
C CYS A 155 13.40 -23.36 -6.34
N GLU A 156 13.42 -23.49 -5.02
CA GLU A 156 13.43 -24.79 -4.34
C GLU A 156 12.16 -25.59 -4.62
N ALA A 157 11.00 -24.93 -4.64
CA ALA A 157 9.71 -25.57 -4.90
C ALA A 157 9.64 -26.25 -6.29
N VAL A 158 10.45 -25.79 -7.25
CA VAL A 158 10.54 -26.38 -8.60
C VAL A 158 11.85 -27.12 -8.86
N GLY A 159 12.60 -27.45 -7.80
CA GLY A 159 13.83 -28.24 -7.89
C GLY A 159 15.02 -27.52 -8.55
N ILE A 160 15.04 -26.19 -8.52
CA ILE A 160 16.22 -25.40 -8.91
C ILE A 160 17.15 -25.31 -7.71
N GLU A 161 18.37 -25.85 -7.86
CA GLU A 161 19.40 -25.72 -6.83
C GLU A 161 19.83 -24.25 -6.69
N VAL A 162 19.65 -23.74 -5.47
CA VAL A 162 20.11 -22.41 -5.06
C VAL A 162 20.84 -22.54 -3.74
N ASP A 163 21.92 -21.78 -3.60
CA ASP A 163 22.72 -21.72 -2.38
C ASP A 163 22.51 -20.38 -1.65
N ARG A 164 23.18 -20.20 -0.50
CA ARG A 164 23.09 -18.97 0.29
C ARG A 164 23.68 -17.75 -0.40
N ASP A 165 24.61 -17.95 -1.33
CA ASP A 165 25.31 -16.88 -2.05
C ASP A 165 24.60 -16.52 -3.37
N THR A 166 23.54 -17.25 -3.70
CA THR A 166 22.76 -17.03 -4.92
C THR A 166 22.04 -15.69 -4.81
N THR A 167 22.50 -14.74 -5.62
CA THR A 167 21.92 -13.40 -5.69
C THR A 167 20.46 -13.45 -6.17
N MET A 168 19.66 -12.48 -5.73
CA MET A 168 18.27 -12.32 -6.15
C MET A 168 18.16 -12.27 -7.68
N THR A 169 19.02 -11.51 -8.36
CA THR A 169 19.08 -11.40 -9.83
C THR A 169 19.31 -12.76 -10.49
N LYS A 170 20.25 -13.56 -9.97
CA LYS A 170 20.53 -14.92 -10.49
C LYS A 170 19.33 -15.84 -10.29
N ALA A 171 18.70 -15.82 -9.11
CA ALA A 171 17.56 -16.67 -8.81
C ALA A 171 16.33 -16.33 -9.68
N VAL A 172 16.00 -15.04 -9.86
CA VAL A 172 14.91 -14.60 -10.76
C VAL A 172 15.18 -15.03 -12.21
N LYS A 173 16.43 -14.92 -12.67
CA LYS A 173 16.83 -15.38 -14.01
C LYS A 173 16.60 -16.89 -14.17
N LEU A 174 16.98 -17.70 -13.17
CA LEU A 174 16.77 -19.15 -13.20
C LEU A 174 15.29 -19.52 -13.24
N LEU A 175 14.47 -18.89 -12.40
CA LEU A 175 13.01 -19.09 -12.42
C LEU A 175 12.42 -18.79 -13.79
N ARG A 176 12.77 -17.64 -14.38
CA ARG A 176 12.27 -17.25 -15.71
C ARG A 176 12.64 -18.26 -16.80
N GLN A 177 13.81 -18.89 -16.70
CA GLN A 177 14.29 -19.86 -17.69
C GLN A 177 13.67 -21.25 -17.52
N ARG A 178 13.24 -21.61 -16.31
CA ARG A 178 12.82 -22.99 -15.98
C ARG A 178 11.35 -23.14 -15.63
N HIS A 179 10.67 -22.09 -15.18
CA HIS A 179 9.28 -22.19 -14.75
C HIS A 179 8.31 -21.90 -15.91
N PRO A 180 7.49 -22.88 -16.35
CA PRO A 180 6.61 -22.71 -17.51
C PRO A 180 5.56 -21.61 -17.32
N ALA A 181 5.04 -21.41 -16.10
CA ALA A 181 4.08 -20.33 -15.81
C ALA A 181 4.64 -18.90 -16.01
N LEU A 182 5.97 -18.73 -16.04
CA LEU A 182 6.63 -17.45 -16.33
C LEU A 182 6.87 -17.23 -17.83
N ALA A 183 6.67 -18.25 -18.67
CA ALA A 183 6.62 -18.07 -20.12
C ALA A 183 5.27 -17.43 -20.49
N ALA A 184 5.29 -16.18 -20.93
CA ALA A 184 4.07 -15.45 -21.29
C ALA A 184 3.52 -15.98 -22.63
N SER A 185 2.29 -16.49 -22.62
CA SER A 185 1.62 -17.09 -23.79
C SER A 185 0.43 -16.28 -24.33
N GLY A 186 0.16 -15.10 -23.76
CA GLY A 186 -0.96 -14.24 -24.15
C GLY A 186 -0.68 -13.38 -25.41
N PRO A 187 -1.67 -12.57 -25.85
CA PRO A 187 -1.60 -11.78 -27.09
C PRO A 187 -0.42 -10.79 -27.22
N ARG A 188 0.26 -10.48 -26.11
CA ARG A 188 1.44 -9.60 -26.03
C ARG A 188 2.56 -10.26 -25.23
N GLY A 189 2.73 -11.58 -25.35
CA GLY A 189 3.69 -12.37 -24.58
C GLY A 189 5.11 -11.80 -24.60
N ASP A 190 5.61 -11.42 -25.78
CA ASP A 190 6.96 -10.85 -25.93
C ASP A 190 7.16 -9.54 -25.16
N ASP A 191 6.15 -8.68 -25.12
CA ASP A 191 6.21 -7.43 -24.35
C ASP A 191 6.22 -7.71 -22.85
N VAL A 192 5.40 -8.65 -22.39
CA VAL A 192 5.37 -9.08 -20.97
C VAL A 192 6.72 -9.68 -20.58
N THR A 193 7.31 -10.54 -21.41
CA THR A 193 8.64 -11.11 -21.20
C THR A 193 9.71 -10.01 -21.16
N ARG A 194 9.61 -8.99 -22.01
CA ARG A 194 10.53 -7.84 -22.00
C ARG A 194 10.39 -7.01 -20.72
N VAL A 195 9.17 -6.71 -20.29
CA VAL A 195 8.88 -5.97 -19.04
C VAL A 195 9.43 -6.73 -17.84
N PHE A 196 9.12 -8.02 -17.70
CA PHE A 196 9.64 -8.83 -16.61
C PHE A 196 11.18 -8.98 -16.68
N GLY A 197 11.74 -9.00 -17.89
CA GLY A 197 13.17 -8.92 -18.12
C GLY A 197 13.81 -7.66 -17.55
N ALA A 198 13.22 -6.49 -17.81
CA ALA A 198 13.68 -5.21 -17.29
C ALA A 198 13.56 -5.12 -15.76
N MET A 199 12.52 -5.74 -15.18
CA MET A 199 12.38 -5.79 -13.72
C MET A 199 13.55 -6.49 -13.02
N ALA A 200 14.20 -7.48 -13.66
CA ALA A 200 15.41 -8.08 -13.10
C ALA A 200 16.57 -7.08 -12.99
N THR A 201 16.69 -6.13 -13.93
CA THR A 201 17.68 -5.03 -13.85
C THR A 201 17.33 -4.04 -12.74
N VAL A 202 16.05 -3.72 -12.57
CA VAL A 202 15.57 -2.86 -11.46
C VAL A 202 15.92 -3.51 -10.12
N LEU A 203 15.65 -4.81 -9.96
CA LEU A 203 15.98 -5.56 -8.76
C LEU A 203 17.47 -5.56 -8.45
N ASP A 204 18.33 -5.66 -9.47
CA ASP A 204 19.77 -5.59 -9.30
C ASP A 204 20.22 -4.24 -8.73
N SER A 205 19.59 -3.16 -9.21
CA SER A 205 19.82 -1.79 -8.75
C SER A 205 19.32 -1.54 -7.32
N LEU A 206 18.47 -2.41 -6.76
CA LEU A 206 18.07 -2.30 -5.35
C LEU A 206 19.19 -2.68 -4.38
N ASN A 207 20.19 -3.46 -4.81
CA ASN A 207 21.32 -3.85 -3.95
C ASN A 207 22.12 -2.64 -3.44
N PRO A 208 22.64 -1.73 -4.30
CA PRO A 208 23.35 -0.55 -3.82
C PRO A 208 22.43 0.40 -3.05
N LEU A 209 21.13 0.52 -3.40
CA LEU A 209 20.18 1.35 -2.66
C LEU A 209 20.00 0.85 -1.23
N ARG A 210 19.83 -0.46 -1.05
CA ARG A 210 19.78 -1.10 0.26
C ARG A 210 21.10 -0.89 1.01
N ASN A 211 22.22 -1.23 0.39
CA ASN A 211 23.50 -1.30 1.10
C ASN A 211 24.06 0.08 1.43
N ASN A 212 23.90 1.05 0.54
CA ASN A 212 24.62 2.33 0.61
C ASN A 212 23.71 3.54 0.86
N ALA A 213 22.39 3.38 0.80
CA ALA A 213 21.44 4.49 0.93
C ALA A 213 20.23 4.15 1.82
N SER A 214 20.31 3.09 2.62
CA SER A 214 19.27 2.72 3.60
C SER A 214 19.85 2.46 4.98
N VAL A 215 18.98 2.22 5.97
CA VAL A 215 19.38 1.94 7.36
C VAL A 215 19.97 0.54 7.56
N ALA A 216 20.17 -0.25 6.49
CA ALA A 216 20.80 -1.58 6.56
C ALA A 216 22.24 -1.52 7.09
N HIS A 217 22.93 -0.41 6.82
CA HIS A 217 24.30 -0.12 7.21
C HIS A 217 24.38 1.32 7.75
N PRO A 218 25.45 1.69 8.48
CA PRO A 218 25.61 3.05 9.01
C PRO A 218 25.98 4.04 7.89
N ASN A 219 25.06 4.27 6.97
CA ASN A 219 25.20 5.20 5.86
C ASN A 219 24.96 6.64 6.33
N GLU A 220 25.79 7.58 5.88
CA GLU A 220 25.65 9.01 6.21
C GLU A 220 24.53 9.68 5.39
N GLU A 221 24.39 9.26 4.13
CA GLU A 221 23.35 9.73 3.22
C GLU A 221 22.31 8.62 3.02
N LEU A 222 21.04 8.94 3.23
CA LEU A 222 19.93 8.01 3.11
C LEU A 222 18.96 8.47 2.01
N LEU A 223 18.25 7.51 1.42
CA LEU A 223 17.16 7.82 0.50
C LEU A 223 16.13 8.71 1.18
N ASN A 224 15.62 9.68 0.41
CA ASN A 224 14.41 10.38 0.78
C ASN A 224 13.19 9.45 0.66
N GLU A 225 12.08 9.87 1.26
CA GLU A 225 10.87 9.07 1.35
C GLU A 225 10.30 8.67 -0.02
N PRO A 226 10.22 9.56 -1.05
CA PRO A 226 9.79 9.17 -2.40
C PRO A 226 10.67 8.09 -3.04
N GLU A 227 12.00 8.21 -2.94
CA GLU A 227 12.94 7.25 -3.54
C GLU A 227 12.93 5.89 -2.82
N ALA A 228 12.81 5.90 -1.49
CA ALA A 228 12.63 4.68 -0.72
C ALA A 228 11.31 3.98 -1.09
N ASN A 229 10.24 4.74 -1.28
CA ASN A 229 8.96 4.20 -1.75
C ASN A 229 9.06 3.60 -3.16
N LEU A 230 9.82 4.22 -4.08
CA LEU A 230 10.09 3.65 -5.39
C LEU A 230 10.78 2.28 -5.27
N ALA A 231 11.84 2.19 -4.47
CA ALA A 231 12.57 0.95 -4.25
C ALA A 231 11.68 -0.17 -3.66
N ILE A 232 10.89 0.18 -2.64
CA ILE A 232 9.95 -0.74 -2.00
C ILE A 232 8.89 -1.23 -2.99
N ASN A 233 8.28 -0.31 -3.74
CA ASN A 233 7.21 -0.66 -4.68
C ASN A 233 7.73 -1.47 -5.87
N ALA A 234 8.96 -1.24 -6.33
CA ALA A 234 9.60 -2.07 -7.34
C ALA A 234 9.75 -3.52 -6.86
N ALA A 235 10.26 -3.72 -5.65
CA ALA A 235 10.39 -5.05 -5.06
C ALA A 235 9.02 -5.72 -4.83
N ARG A 236 8.05 -4.99 -4.27
CA ARG A 236 6.68 -5.49 -4.07
C ARG A 236 5.98 -5.85 -5.37
N THR A 237 6.22 -5.11 -6.45
CA THR A 237 5.68 -5.41 -7.79
C THR A 237 6.16 -6.77 -8.28
N VAL A 238 7.46 -7.04 -8.19
CA VAL A 238 8.01 -8.34 -8.61
C VAL A 238 7.52 -9.45 -7.69
N PHE A 239 7.47 -9.20 -6.38
CA PHE A 239 6.93 -10.14 -5.40
C PHE A 239 5.51 -10.56 -5.77
N ALA A 240 4.60 -9.59 -5.89
CA ALA A 240 3.18 -9.84 -6.17
C ALA A 240 2.99 -10.55 -7.52
N PHE A 241 3.76 -10.18 -8.54
CA PHE A 241 3.72 -10.85 -9.84
C PHE A 241 4.14 -12.32 -9.75
N LEU A 242 5.24 -12.62 -9.04
CA LEU A 242 5.72 -13.98 -8.85
C LEU A 242 4.72 -14.82 -8.05
N ASP A 243 4.22 -14.29 -6.93
CA ASP A 243 3.24 -15.00 -6.11
C ASP A 243 1.93 -15.24 -6.88
N ALA A 244 1.44 -14.27 -7.65
CA ALA A 244 0.25 -14.46 -8.47
C ALA A 244 0.44 -15.52 -9.57
N LYS A 245 1.63 -15.58 -10.18
CA LYS A 245 1.91 -16.53 -11.28
C LYS A 245 2.24 -17.94 -10.79
N LEU A 246 2.82 -18.07 -9.60
CA LEU A 246 3.40 -19.33 -9.10
C LEU A 246 2.69 -19.87 -7.84
N GLY A 247 2.08 -19.00 -7.03
CA GLY A 247 1.36 -19.36 -5.80
C GLY A 247 -0.01 -20.00 -6.02
N ALA A 248 -0.54 -19.96 -7.26
CA ALA A 248 -1.80 -20.62 -7.65
C ALA A 248 -1.60 -22.02 -8.25
N THR A 249 -0.37 -22.40 -8.61
CA THR A 249 -0.04 -23.72 -9.14
C THR A 249 0.35 -24.67 -8.02
N SER A 250 -0.66 -25.20 -7.32
CA SER A 250 -0.57 -26.39 -6.46
C SER A 250 -1.87 -27.16 -6.57
#